data_AF-X1NMP4-F1
#
_entry.id   AF-X1NMP4-F1
#
_cell.length_a   1.000
_cell.length_b   1.000
_cell.length_c   1.000
_cell.angle_alpha   90.00
_cell.angle_beta   90.00
_cell.angle_gamma   90.00
#
_symmetry.space_group_name_H-M   'P 1'
#
loop_
_entity.id
_entity.type
_entity.pdbx_description
1 polymer ?
#
loop_
_entity_poly.entity_id
_entity_poly.type
_entity_poly.pdbx_seq_one_letter_code
_entity_poly.pdbx_strand_id
1 'polypeptide(L)' 'QHNVVLGNGEHVGLDTSNSLVYTEGGRLVATIGLEGMVVVDTGDAVLVLPKSRAQEVSALVKALRERGLEEYL' A
#
# COMPACT_ATOMS: atom_id res chain seq x y z
N GLN A 1 -16.97 4.03 8.17
CA GLN A 1 -15.99 4.95 7.53
C GLN A 1 -14.71 5.00 8.36
N HIS A 2 -14.01 3.88 8.50
CA HIS A 2 -12.78 3.82 9.29
C HIS A 2 -11.65 3.34 8.38
N ASN A 3 -10.48 3.93 8.52
CA ASN A 3 -9.28 3.39 7.91
C ASN A 3 -8.73 2.28 8.79
N VAL A 4 -8.05 1.33 8.17
CA VAL A 4 -7.31 0.30 8.90
C VAL A 4 -5.84 0.65 8.72
N VAL A 5 -5.20 1.07 9.80
CA VAL A 5 -3.76 1.40 9.83
C VAL A 5 -3.05 0.30 10.61
N LEU A 6 -2.03 -0.30 10.03
CA LEU A 6 -1.28 -1.43 10.58
C LEU A 6 0.23 -1.20 10.47
N GLY A 7 0.98 -1.87 11.34
CA GLY A 7 2.45 -1.86 11.35
C GLY A 7 3.04 -0.87 12.35
N ASN A 8 4.36 -0.68 12.26
CA ASN A 8 5.16 0.05 13.26
C ASN A 8 5.62 1.45 12.79
N GLY A 9 5.18 1.88 11.60
CA GLY A 9 5.45 3.22 11.08
C GLY A 9 4.32 4.22 11.35
N GLU A 10 4.56 5.45 10.91
CA GLU A 10 3.64 6.57 11.13
C GLU A 10 2.71 6.75 9.91
N HIS A 11 1.43 7.00 10.17
CA HIS A 11 0.45 7.36 9.14
C HIS A 11 -0.28 8.64 9.51
N VAL A 12 -0.39 9.56 8.54
CA VAL A 12 -1.21 10.78 8.66
C VAL A 12 -2.16 10.85 7.47
N GLY A 13 -3.47 10.83 7.75
CA GLY A 13 -4.50 10.92 6.72
C GLY A 13 -5.36 12.18 6.85
N LEU A 14 -5.54 12.91 5.75
CA LEU A 14 -6.55 13.96 5.59
C LEU A 14 -7.61 13.46 4.61
N ASP A 15 -8.90 13.57 4.96
CA ASP A 15 -10.03 13.12 4.12
C ASP A 15 -9.84 11.73 3.50
N THR A 16 -9.18 10.82 4.23
CA THR A 16 -8.93 9.45 3.81
C THR A 16 -9.96 8.55 4.48
N SER A 17 -10.66 7.73 3.71
CA SER A 17 -11.72 6.86 4.23
C SER A 17 -11.73 5.49 3.58
N ASN A 18 -12.27 4.50 4.30
CA ASN A 18 -12.41 3.12 3.85
C ASN A 18 -11.10 2.52 3.27
N SER A 19 -9.95 3.01 3.70
CA SER A 19 -8.65 2.63 3.15
C SER A 19 -7.87 1.73 4.11
N LEU A 20 -6.92 0.96 3.60
CA LEU A 20 -5.97 0.18 4.38
C LEU A 20 -4.57 0.75 4.16
N VAL A 21 -3.86 1.06 5.23
CA VAL A 21 -2.49 1.57 5.20
C VAL A 21 -1.63 0.66 6.07
N TYR A 22 -0.64 -0.01 5.48
CA TYR A 22 0.35 -0.82 6.17
C TYR A 22 1.72 -0.17 6.05
N THR A 23 2.43 -0.05 7.16
CA THR A 23 3.76 0.57 7.19
C THR A 23 4.74 -0.26 8.03
N GLU A 24 5.87 -0.65 7.46
CA GLU A 24 6.87 -1.46 8.17
C GLU A 24 7.79 -0.66 9.11
N GLY A 25 7.60 0.66 9.19
CA GLY A 25 8.43 1.57 9.99
C GLY A 25 9.58 2.18 9.20
N GLY A 26 10.08 3.32 9.67
CA GLY A 26 11.21 4.04 9.03
C GLY A 26 10.82 5.14 8.05
N ARG A 27 9.54 5.24 7.64
CA ARG A 27 8.99 6.35 6.85
C ARG A 27 7.59 6.73 7.31
N LEU A 28 7.23 8.01 7.15
CA LEU A 28 5.88 8.52 7.33
C LEU A 28 5.08 8.31 6.04
N VAL A 29 3.91 7.69 6.13
CA VAL A 29 2.94 7.61 5.03
C VAL A 29 1.86 8.68 5.21
N ALA A 30 1.76 9.62 4.28
CA ALA A 30 0.75 10.68 4.30
C ALA A 30 -0.27 10.48 3.16
N THR A 31 -1.57 10.57 3.46
CA THR A 31 -2.65 10.37 2.46
C THR A 31 -3.65 11.52 2.48
N ILE A 32 -4.11 11.95 1.31
CA ILE A 32 -5.14 13.00 1.17
C ILE A 32 -6.22 12.54 0.19
N GLY A 33 -7.49 12.58 0.58
CA GLY A 33 -8.62 12.33 -0.32
C GLY A 33 -8.74 10.89 -0.83
N LEU A 34 -8.06 9.92 -0.21
CA LEU A 34 -8.14 8.52 -0.63
C LEU A 34 -9.43 7.86 -0.15
N GLU A 35 -10.12 7.17 -1.05
CA GLU A 35 -11.30 6.36 -0.72
C GLU A 35 -11.13 4.93 -1.22
N GLY A 36 -11.28 3.95 -0.33
CA GLY A 36 -11.26 2.54 -0.74
C GLY A 36 -9.90 2.07 -1.26
N MET A 37 -8.79 2.66 -0.80
CA MET A 37 -7.44 2.34 -1.26
C MET A 37 -6.71 1.38 -0.33
N VAL A 38 -5.69 0.71 -0.85
CA VAL A 38 -4.68 -0.06 -0.12
C VAL A 38 -3.34 0.59 -0.40
N VAL A 39 -2.60 0.90 0.66
CA VAL A 39 -1.22 1.41 0.63
C VAL A 39 -0.39 0.50 1.52
N VAL A 40 0.68 -0.08 1.00
CA VAL A 40 1.59 -0.95 1.74
C VAL A 40 3.02 -0.45 1.51
N ASP A 41 3.70 -0.04 2.57
CA ASP A 41 5.12 0.33 2.57
C ASP A 41 5.93 -0.74 3.31
N THR A 42 6.81 -1.43 2.58
CA THR A 42 7.75 -2.46 3.09
C THR A 42 9.17 -1.91 3.25
N GLY A 43 9.36 -0.60 3.04
CA GLY A 43 10.65 0.09 3.16
C GLY A 43 11.48 0.07 1.87
N ASP A 44 11.53 -1.06 1.17
CA ASP A 44 12.19 -1.22 -0.14
C ASP A 44 11.27 -0.87 -1.32
N ALA A 45 9.96 -1.09 -1.18
CA ALA A 45 8.95 -0.79 -2.18
C ALA A 45 7.63 -0.31 -1.56
N VAL A 46 6.78 0.30 -2.40
CA VAL A 46 5.43 0.72 -2.02
C VAL A 46 4.42 0.17 -3.02
N LEU A 47 3.39 -0.51 -2.51
CA LEU A 47 2.25 -0.98 -3.26
C LEU A 47 1.04 -0.06 -3.01
N VAL A 48 0.44 0.44 -4.09
CA VAL A 48 -0.78 1.26 -4.06
C VAL A 48 -1.80 0.73 -5.04
N LEU A 49 -3.02 0.46 -4.57
CA LEU A 49 -4.11 -0.04 -5.39
C LEU A 49 -5.49 0.22 -4.78
N PRO A 50 -6.55 0.27 -5.58
CA PRO A 50 -7.91 0.17 -5.05
C PRO A 50 -8.15 -1.18 -4.37
N LYS A 51 -8.86 -1.20 -3.25
CA LYS A 51 -9.28 -2.44 -2.56
C LYS A 51 -10.02 -3.40 -3.50
N SER A 52 -10.80 -2.86 -4.44
CA SER A 52 -11.57 -3.64 -5.42
C SER A 52 -10.71 -4.40 -6.44
N ARG A 53 -9.40 -4.11 -6.51
CA ARG A 53 -8.45 -4.74 -7.43
C ARG A 53 -7.38 -5.57 -6.73
N ALA A 54 -7.54 -5.85 -5.43
CA ALA A 54 -6.56 -6.60 -4.65
C ALA A 54 -6.25 -8.00 -5.21
N GLN A 55 -7.22 -8.63 -5.89
CA GLN A 55 -7.05 -9.91 -6.58
C GLN A 55 -6.03 -9.86 -7.74
N GLU A 56 -5.74 -8.67 -8.28
CA GLU A 56 -4.83 -8.49 -9.42
C GLU A 56 -3.34 -8.44 -9.02
N VAL A 57 -3.04 -8.51 -7.72
CA VAL A 57 -1.65 -8.50 -7.21
C VAL A 57 -0.81 -9.62 -7.82
N SER A 58 -1.40 -10.78 -8.11
CA SER A 58 -0.69 -11.89 -8.78
C SER A 58 -0.17 -11.52 -10.18
N ALA A 59 -0.91 -10.70 -10.93
CA ALA A 59 -0.49 -10.20 -12.23
C ALA A 59 0.66 -9.18 -12.10
N LEU A 60 0.62 -8.33 -11.07
CA LEU A 60 1.72 -7.42 -10.76
C LEU A 60 3.00 -8.19 -10.40
N VAL A 61 2.89 -9.24 -9.56
CA VAL A 61 4.02 -10.12 -9.22
C VAL A 61 4.64 -10.73 -10.47
N LYS A 62 3.82 -11.22 -11.41
CA LYS A 62 4.32 -11.74 -12.69
C LYS A 62 5.06 -10.67 -13.49
N ALA A 63 4.51 -9.46 -13.57
CA ALA A 63 5.13 -8.35 -14.30
C ALA A 63 6.46 -7.90 -13.67
N LEU A 64 6.62 -7.98 -12.34
CA LEU A 64 7.89 -7.69 -11.66
C LEU A 64 8.96 -8.73 -12.03
N ARG A 65 8.61 -10.03 -12.04
CA ARG A 65 9.53 -11.10 -12.48
C ARG A 65 9.98 -10.91 -13.93
N GLU A 66 9.06 -10.61 -14.83
CA GLU A 66 9.39 -10.38 -16.25
C GLU A 66 10.33 -9.18 -16.46
N ARG A 67 10.40 -8.26 -15.49
CA ARG A 67 11.27 -7.08 -15.51
C ARG A 67 12.59 -7.27 -14.77
N GLY A 68 12.83 -8.43 -14.17
CA GLY A 68 14.02 -8.67 -13.37
C GLY A 68 14.01 -7.92 -12.02
N LEU A 69 12.83 -7.64 -11.47
CA LEU A 69 12.62 -6.90 -10.22
C LEU A 69 12.27 -7.85 -9.06
N GLU A 70 12.81 -9.07 -9.05
CA GLU A 70 12.52 -10.09 -8.04
C GLU A 70 12.98 -9.72 -6.63
N GLU A 71 13.88 -8.75 -6.48
CA GLU A 71 14.33 -8.26 -5.18
C GLU A 71 13.22 -7.57 -4.37
N TYR A 72 12.11 -7.19 -5.02
CA TYR A 72 10.96 -6.49 -4.43
C TYR A 72 9.69 -7.38 -4.31
N LEU A 73 9.84 -8.71 -4.36
CA LEU A 73 8.72 -9.68 -4.31
C LEU A 73 8.51 -10.31 -2.94
#